data_AF-A0A7J9F5U9-F1
#
_entry.id   AF-A0A7J9F5U9-F1
#
_cell.length_a   1.000
_cell.length_b   1.000
_cell.length_c   1.000
_cell.angle_alpha   90.00
_cell.angle_beta   90.00
_cell.angle_gamma   90.00
#
_symmetry.space_group_name_H-M   'P 1'
#
loop_
_entity.id
_entity.type
_entity.pdbx_description
1 polymer ?
#
loop_
_entity_poly.entity_id
_entity_poly.type
_entity_poly.pdbx_seq_one_letter_code
_entity_poly.pdbx_strand_id
1 'polypeptide(L)'
;MSSNECGLDKAKLFSSKELEIATDQFNENRILGYAGQGMVYKGMLPDGKIVAIKKSKTVNEGHLEQFINDIFFLSHIDHRNIVKLLGCCSTCKKMLELR
;
A
#
# COMPACT_ATOMS: atom_id res chain seq x y z
N MET A 1 -17.93 -13.23 -15.46
CA MET A 1 -16.52 -12.79 -15.52
C MET A 1 -16.18 -12.31 -14.12
N SER A 2 -15.61 -13.21 -13.30
CA SER A 2 -15.46 -12.98 -11.86
C SER A 2 -14.26 -12.10 -11.64
N SER A 3 -14.50 -10.88 -11.15
CA SER A 3 -13.48 -10.03 -10.56
C SER A 3 -12.68 -10.86 -9.56
N ASN A 4 -11.36 -10.75 -9.65
CA ASN A 4 -10.41 -11.53 -8.87
C ASN A 4 -10.71 -11.39 -7.36
N GLU A 5 -11.30 -12.43 -6.77
CA GLU A 5 -11.39 -12.63 -5.33
C GLU A 5 -9.96 -12.94 -4.83
N CYS A 6 -9.14 -11.89 -4.73
CA CYS A 6 -7.86 -11.93 -4.06
C CYS A 6 -8.14 -11.80 -2.57
N GLY A 7 -7.70 -12.74 -1.74
CA GLY A 7 -7.98 -12.84 -0.30
C GLY A 7 -7.66 -11.57 0.50
N LEU A 8 -8.60 -10.62 0.46
CA LEU A 8 -8.53 -9.27 1.00
C LEU A 8 -9.61 -9.06 2.07
N ASP A 9 -10.10 -10.13 2.70
CA ASP A 9 -11.21 -10.07 3.67
C ASP A 9 -10.93 -9.15 4.88
N LYS A 10 -9.67 -8.72 5.07
CA LYS A 10 -9.25 -7.79 6.13
C LYS A 10 -8.62 -6.47 5.65
N ALA A 11 -8.23 -6.36 4.37
CA ALA A 11 -7.51 -5.18 3.89
C ALA A 11 -8.48 -4.23 3.16
N LYS A 12 -8.46 -2.95 3.52
CA LYS A 12 -9.37 -1.94 2.96
C LYS A 12 -8.93 -1.59 1.53
N LEU A 13 -9.90 -1.46 0.63
CA LEU A 13 -9.67 -0.89 -0.70
C LEU A 13 -9.67 0.63 -0.61
N PHE A 14 -8.54 1.24 -0.99
CA PHE A 14 -8.40 2.70 -1.11
C PHE A 14 -8.44 3.12 -2.57
N SER A 15 -9.09 4.23 -2.85
CA SER A 15 -9.02 4.89 -4.15
C SER A 15 -7.67 5.59 -4.34
N SER A 16 -7.25 5.80 -5.59
CA SER A 16 -6.03 6.56 -5.88
C SER A 16 -6.08 7.96 -5.26
N LYS A 17 -7.25 8.60 -5.35
CA LYS A 17 -7.48 9.95 -4.89
C LYS A 17 -7.33 10.09 -3.37
N GLU A 18 -7.81 9.10 -2.60
CA GLU A 18 -7.60 9.08 -1.14
C GLU A 18 -6.11 9.01 -0.80
N LEU A 19 -5.34 8.17 -1.49
CA LEU A 19 -3.91 8.04 -1.25
C LEU A 19 -3.13 9.29 -1.70
N GLU A 20 -3.57 9.94 -2.79
CA GLU A 20 -3.01 11.22 -3.24
C GLU A 20 -3.26 12.32 -2.21
N ILE A 21 -4.49 12.46 -1.72
CA ILE A 21 -4.82 13.44 -0.66
C ILE A 21 -3.99 13.16 0.60
N ALA A 22 -3.91 11.89 1.02
CA ALA A 22 -3.18 11.51 2.22
C ALA A 22 -1.67 11.81 2.12
N THR A 23 -1.09 11.71 0.92
CA THR A 23 0.35 11.95 0.66
C THR A 23 0.68 13.34 0.15
N ASP A 24 -0.30 14.26 0.10
CA ASP A 24 -0.13 15.57 -0.54
C ASP A 24 0.39 15.42 -1.99
N GLN A 25 -0.31 14.61 -2.79
CA GLN A 25 0.03 14.29 -4.19
C GLN A 25 1.39 13.59 -4.35
N PHE A 26 1.77 12.71 -3.41
CA PHE A 26 3.10 12.07 -3.39
C PHE A 26 4.25 13.08 -3.34
N ASN A 27 4.10 14.11 -2.51
CA ASN A 27 5.12 15.15 -2.30
C ASN A 27 6.46 14.54 -1.89
N GLU A 28 7.55 14.98 -2.52
CA GLU A 28 8.90 14.50 -2.22
C GLU A 28 9.33 14.82 -0.79
N ASN A 29 8.83 15.92 -0.22
CA ASN A 29 9.08 16.29 1.18
C ASN A 29 8.46 15.31 2.19
N ARG A 30 7.58 14.41 1.73
CA ARG A 30 6.95 13.36 2.55
C ARG A 30 7.59 12.00 2.33
N ILE A 31 8.67 11.89 1.56
CA ILE A 31 9.37 10.62 1.37
C ILE A 31 9.98 10.17 2.71
N LEU A 32 9.63 8.96 3.14
CA LEU A 32 10.24 8.27 4.26
C LEU A 32 11.47 7.47 3.83
N GLY A 33 11.52 7.07 2.56
CA GLY A 33 12.66 6.41 1.96
C GLY A 33 12.29 5.59 0.73
N TYR A 34 13.27 4.82 0.27
CA TYR A 34 13.12 3.86 -0.82
C TYR A 34 13.12 2.44 -0.24
N ALA A 35 12.10 1.65 -0.57
CA ALA A 35 12.01 0.25 -0.17
C ALA A 35 11.94 -0.58 -1.45
N GLY A 36 13.06 -1.21 -1.85
CA GLY A 36 13.21 -2.14 -2.98
C GLY A 36 12.32 -1.88 -4.21
N GLN A 37 11.07 -2.30 -4.08
CA GLN A 37 10.00 -2.25 -5.09
C GLN A 37 9.31 -0.86 -5.26
N GLY A 38 9.65 0.16 -4.47
CA GLY A 38 8.96 1.45 -4.57
C GLY A 38 9.44 2.56 -3.63
N MET A 39 8.81 3.71 -3.76
CA MET A 39 8.99 4.85 -2.86
C MET A 39 7.95 4.79 -1.74
N VAL A 40 8.39 5.09 -0.51
CA VAL A 40 7.52 5.12 0.67
C VAL A 40 7.31 6.56 1.10
N TYR A 41 6.05 6.95 1.24
CA TYR A 41 5.63 8.30 1.61
C TYR A 41 4.92 8.28 2.97
N LYS A 42 5.06 9.37 3.72
CA LYS A 42 4.29 9.65 4.92
C LYS A 42 2.91 10.15 4.51
N GLY A 43 1.89 9.35 4.79
CA GLY A 43 0.49 9.69 4.60
C GLY A 43 -0.20 10.11 5.90
N MET A 44 -1.27 10.89 5.78
CA MET A 44 -2.23 11.16 6.85
C MET A 44 -3.63 10.84 6.34
N LEU A 45 -4.29 9.87 6.99
CA LEU A 45 -5.66 9.51 6.68
C LEU A 45 -6.65 10.57 7.23
N PRO A 46 -7.91 10.60 6.75
CA PRO A 46 -8.92 11.56 7.20
C PRO A 46 -9.25 11.48 8.71
N ASP A 47 -8.98 10.33 9.33
CA ASP A 47 -9.13 10.10 10.77
C ASP A 47 -7.93 10.63 11.59
N GLY A 48 -6.96 11.28 10.94
CA GLY A 48 -5.72 11.80 11.55
C GLY A 48 -4.62 10.75 11.71
N LYS A 49 -4.85 9.49 11.30
CA LYS A 49 -3.87 8.42 11.45
C LYS A 49 -2.69 8.62 10.49
N ILE A 50 -1.47 8.58 11.03
CA ILE A 50 -0.23 8.62 10.24
C ILE A 50 0.07 7.21 9.74
N VAL A 51 0.40 7.11 8.47
CA VAL A 51 0.58 5.85 7.73
C VAL A 51 1.77 5.94 6.78
N ALA A 52 2.34 4.79 6.42
CA ALA A 52 3.32 4.68 5.35
C ALA A 52 2.62 4.23 4.06
N ILE A 53 2.79 4.98 2.97
CA ILE A 53 2.17 4.70 1.66
C ILE A 53 3.28 4.31 0.70
N LYS A 54 3.35 3.04 0.34
CA LYS A 54 4.29 2.50 -0.66
C LYS A 54 3.68 2.65 -2.05
N LYS A 55 4.32 3.48 -2.89
CA LYS A 55 4.05 3.60 -4.31
C LYS A 55 5.02 2.70 -5.07
N SER A 56 4.50 1.59 -5.58
CA SER A 56 5.29 0.66 -6.41
C SER A 56 5.69 1.34 -7.72
N LYS A 57 6.91 1.08 -8.19
CA LYS A 57 7.31 1.48 -9.55
C LYS A 57 6.44 0.74 -10.58
N THR A 58 6.33 1.31 -11.79
CA THR A 58 5.59 0.73 -12.92
C THR A 58 5.86 -0.77 -12.99
N VAL A 59 4.78 -1.53 -12.90
CA VAL A 59 4.83 -2.97 -12.67
C VAL A 59 5.07 -3.66 -14.00
N ASN A 60 6.30 -4.09 -14.25
CA ASN A 60 6.60 -5.17 -15.19
C ASN A 60 6.03 -6.49 -14.61
N GLU A 61 5.83 -7.52 -15.44
CA GLU A 61 5.20 -8.79 -15.02
C GLU A 61 5.84 -9.40 -13.76
N GLY A 62 7.17 -9.38 -13.64
CA GLY A 62 7.87 -9.87 -12.44
C GLY A 62 7.63 -9.06 -11.16
N HIS A 63 7.22 -7.79 -11.26
CA HIS A 63 6.88 -6.97 -10.10
C HIS A 63 5.43 -7.20 -9.63
N LEU A 64 4.57 -7.77 -10.48
CA LEU A 64 3.17 -8.03 -10.13
C LEU A 64 3.05 -9.21 -9.17
N GLU A 65 3.77 -10.29 -9.45
CA GLU A 65 3.83 -11.46 -8.58
C GLU A 65 4.37 -11.10 -7.19
N GLN A 66 5.44 -10.30 -7.15
CA GLN A 66 6.00 -9.80 -5.90
C GLN A 66 4.99 -8.93 -5.12
N PHE A 67 4.22 -8.08 -5.81
CA PHE A 67 3.18 -7.26 -5.20
C PHE A 67 2.04 -8.12 -4.63
N ILE A 68 1.62 -9.16 -5.35
CA ILE A 68 0.59 -10.10 -4.89
C ILE A 68 1.11 -10.87 -3.68
N ASN A 69 2.35 -11.34 -3.70
CA ASN A 69 2.97 -12.03 -2.57
C ASN A 69 3.05 -11.12 -1.34
N ASP A 70 3.52 -9.88 -1.48
CA ASP A 70 3.59 -8.92 -0.37
C ASP A 70 2.19 -8.70 0.25
N ILE A 71 1.15 -8.50 -0.58
CA ILE A 71 -0.23 -8.35 -0.09
C ILE A 71 -0.70 -9.61 0.61
N PHE A 72 -0.47 -10.79 0.03
CA PHE A 72 -0.89 -12.07 0.57
C PHE A 72 -0.23 -12.35 1.93
N PHE A 73 1.08 -12.15 2.04
CA PHE A 73 1.79 -12.36 3.31
C PHE A 73 1.36 -11.34 4.36
N LEU A 74 1.28 -10.05 4.03
CA LEU A 74 0.95 -9.01 4.99
C LEU A 74 -0.54 -9.00 5.39
N SER A 75 -1.43 -9.61 4.59
CA SER A 75 -2.83 -9.79 4.98
C SER A 75 -3.03 -10.93 6.00
N HIS A 76 -2.10 -11.89 6.05
CA HIS A 76 -2.17 -13.06 6.93
C HIS A 76 -1.30 -12.94 8.20
N ILE A 77 -0.34 -12.01 8.23
CA ILE A 77 0.56 -11.80 9.37
C ILE A 77 0.04 -10.64 10.24
N ASP A 78 -0.22 -10.92 11.52
CA ASP A 78 -0.58 -9.91 12.52
C ASP A 78 0.32 -10.08 13.75
N HIS A 79 1.42 -9.33 13.80
CA HIS A 79 2.41 -9.42 14.87
C HIS A 79 2.93 -8.02 15.25
N ARG A 80 3.09 -7.75 16.54
CA ARG A 80 3.53 -6.45 17.09
C ARG A 80 4.84 -5.88 16.53
N ASN A 81 5.69 -6.73 15.95
CA ASN A 81 6.99 -6.35 15.40
C ASN A 81 7.03 -6.41 13.86
N ILE A 82 5.89 -6.67 13.22
CA ILE A 82 5.77 -6.76 11.76
C ILE A 82 4.80 -5.67 11.31
N VAL A 83 5.12 -5.03 10.19
CA VAL A 83 4.25 -4.01 9.60
C VAL A 83 2.88 -4.60 9.29
N LYS A 84 1.82 -3.86 9.61
CA LYS A 84 0.45 -4.28 9.34
C LYS A 84 -0.04 -3.64 8.05
N LEU A 85 -0.48 -4.48 7.11
CA LEU A 85 -1.18 -4.01 5.91
C LEU A 85 -2.56 -3.49 6.30
N LEU A 86 -2.80 -2.21 6.02
CA LEU A 86 -4.12 -1.60 6.20
C LEU A 86 -4.99 -1.74 4.95
N GLY A 87 -4.36 -1.74 3.78
CA GLY A 87 -5.09 -1.75 2.52
C GLY A 87 -4.24 -1.54 1.29
N CYS A 88 -4.88 -1.67 0.13
CA CYS A 88 -4.26 -1.49 -1.17
C CYS A 88 -5.20 -0.75 -2.14
N CYS A 89 -4.63 -0.27 -3.24
CA CYS A 89 -5.38 0.35 -4.32
C CYS A 89 -5.26 -0.51 -5.60
N SER A 90 -6.35 -1.18 -6.00
CA SER A 90 -6.38 -2.08 -7.16
C SER A 90 -6.08 -1.37 -8.48
N THR A 91 -6.47 -0.10 -8.61
CA THR A 91 -6.28 0.70 -9.83
C THR A 91 -4.87 1.26 -9.98
N CYS A 92 -4.10 1.35 -8.88
CA CYS A 92 -2.81 2.04 -8.90
C CYS A 92 -1.64 1.26 -8.30
N LYS A 93 -1.86 0.01 -7.86
CA LYS A 93 -0.82 -0.88 -7.30
C LYS A 93 -0.03 -0.24 -6.14
N LYS A 94 -0.76 0.47 -5.26
CA LYS A 94 -0.22 1.14 -4.06
C LYS A 94 -0.59 0.35 -2.80
N MET A 95 0.29 0.35 -1.81
CA MET A 95 0.12 -0.38 -0.54
C MET A 95 0.21 0.59 0.65
N LEU A 96 -0.62 0.35 1.68
CA LEU A 96 -0.70 1.15 2.90
C LEU A 96 -0.26 0.32 4.10
N GLU A 97 0.77 0.77 4.83
CA GLU A 97 1.36 0.08 5.97
C GLU A 97 1.38 0.97 7.23
N LEU A 98 1.33 0.32 8.39
CA LEU A 98 1.67 0.93 9.69
C LEU A 98 2.92 0.27 10.26
N ARG A 99 3.76 1.07 10.91
CA ARG A 99 4.76 0.62 11.88
C ARG A 99 4.27 0.89 13.29
#